data_AF-A0A958PYW7-F1
#
_entry.id   AF-A0A958PYW7-F1
#
_cell.length_a   1.000
_cell.length_b   1.000
_cell.length_c   1.000
_cell.angle_alpha   90.00
_cell.angle_beta   90.00
_cell.angle_gamma   90.00
#
_symmetry.space_group_name_H-M   'P 1'
#
loop_
_entity.id
_entity.type
_entity.pdbx_description
1 polymer ?
#
loop_
_entity_poly.entity_id
_entity_poly.type
_entity_poly.pdbx_seq_one_letter_code
_entity_poly.pdbx_strand_id
1 'polypeptide(L)'
;MKNFTRILVLLLVTSASVHSQSFKSAVEYLDFISNEQQDISKNMWRYTKALAHSKSDRTILKRRESMIKTLEKAIANIQKADGYDGDDYKNQVLEYMRLNESLLKHDYAKIVDMKEVAEQSYDLMEAYMLAQEMADQKMEEAQKLYETNFYQYAAKHNINIIENDSDLSKKMKLSNDVFKHYNEMYLLFFKAHINQIYLWDAMKANDISSIQQNTNALNQAAKSGLEALDTISPYSNDKSLIEATRKVFENYIKETETSMPQVIEFHILNEDFEAIKNTIEKTPEKKRTKDQIEAYNTKVNEINKAIKNYNKVNTEMNQNSEKALNQLNEANEKFLAKHIPND
;
A
#
# COMPACT_ATOMS: atom_id res chain seq x y z
N MET A 1 -39.23 -69.94 -34.42
CA MET A 1 -39.47 -70.33 -33.02
C MET A 1 -38.32 -69.81 -32.17
N LYS A 2 -38.70 -69.07 -31.12
CA LYS A 2 -37.98 -68.68 -29.89
C LYS A 2 -36.49 -69.04 -29.79
N ASN A 3 -35.64 -68.04 -29.52
CA ASN A 3 -35.01 -67.92 -28.19
C ASN A 3 -34.39 -66.53 -28.03
N PHE A 4 -34.96 -65.78 -27.09
CA PHE A 4 -34.47 -64.53 -26.55
C PHE A 4 -33.44 -64.87 -25.47
N THR A 5 -32.17 -64.48 -25.64
CA THR A 5 -31.17 -64.57 -24.57
C THR A 5 -30.89 -63.15 -24.09
N ARG A 6 -31.50 -62.78 -22.95
CA ARG A 6 -31.25 -61.52 -22.23
C ARG A 6 -29.91 -61.64 -21.50
N ILE A 7 -28.94 -60.81 -21.86
CA ILE A 7 -27.75 -60.59 -21.02
C ILE A 7 -28.07 -59.40 -20.11
N LEU A 8 -28.26 -59.69 -18.83
CA LEU A 8 -28.36 -58.73 -17.74
C LEU A 8 -26.92 -58.33 -17.36
N VAL A 9 -26.46 -57.16 -17.79
CA VAL A 9 -25.21 -56.57 -17.31
C VAL A 9 -25.47 -56.00 -15.92
N LEU A 10 -25.04 -56.74 -14.90
CA LEU A 10 -25.05 -56.29 -13.50
C LEU A 10 -23.96 -55.22 -13.35
N LEU A 11 -24.36 -53.95 -13.30
CA LEU A 11 -23.47 -52.84 -12.94
C LEU A 11 -23.16 -52.97 -11.43
N LEU A 12 -22.01 -53.58 -11.11
CA LEU A 12 -21.46 -53.57 -9.76
C LEU A 12 -21.01 -52.13 -9.46
N VAL A 13 -21.89 -51.35 -8.84
CA VAL A 13 -21.52 -50.13 -8.14
C VAL A 13 -20.74 -50.58 -6.89
N THR A 14 -19.42 -50.68 -7.02
CA THR A 14 -18.54 -50.74 -5.87
C THR A 14 -18.60 -49.38 -5.18
N SER A 15 -19.48 -49.26 -4.20
CA SER A 15 -19.46 -48.16 -3.24
C SER A 15 -18.13 -48.23 -2.51
N ALA A 16 -17.14 -47.46 -2.98
CA ALA A 16 -15.96 -47.19 -2.18
C ALA A 16 -16.47 -46.47 -0.94
N SER A 17 -16.47 -47.16 0.21
CA SER A 17 -16.72 -46.53 1.51
C SER A 17 -15.66 -45.46 1.70
N VAL A 18 -16.02 -44.21 1.40
CA VAL A 18 -15.24 -43.05 1.78
C VAL A 18 -15.31 -43.01 3.30
N HIS A 19 -14.29 -43.56 3.96
CA HIS A 19 -14.18 -43.47 5.39
C HIS A 19 -13.84 -42.01 5.69
N SER A 20 -14.80 -41.28 6.26
CA SER A 20 -14.54 -40.01 6.92
C SER A 20 -13.44 -40.22 7.97
N GLN A 21 -12.55 -39.24 8.13
CA GLN A 21 -11.52 -39.32 9.16
C GLN A 21 -12.21 -39.18 10.52
N SER A 22 -12.25 -40.27 11.29
CA SER A 22 -12.81 -40.32 12.64
C SER A 22 -11.70 -40.30 13.69
N PHE A 23 -11.91 -39.62 14.82
CA PHE A 23 -10.90 -39.41 15.86
C PHE A 23 -11.17 -40.25 17.11
N LYS A 24 -10.13 -40.81 17.73
CA LYS A 24 -10.25 -41.67 18.92
C LYS A 24 -10.20 -40.90 20.22
N SER A 25 -9.73 -39.65 20.20
CA SER A 25 -9.65 -38.78 21.37
C SER A 25 -9.83 -37.30 20.99
N ALA A 26 -10.23 -36.47 21.96
CA ALA A 26 -10.35 -35.02 21.78
C ALA A 26 -9.02 -34.38 21.39
N VAL A 27 -7.91 -34.92 21.92
CA VAL A 27 -6.55 -34.48 21.62
C VAL A 27 -6.21 -34.77 20.16
N GLU A 28 -6.51 -35.98 19.66
CA GLU A 28 -6.26 -36.34 18.26
C GLU A 28 -7.03 -35.43 17.28
N TYR A 29 -8.27 -35.06 17.61
CA TYR A 29 -9.05 -34.12 16.82
C TYR A 29 -8.50 -32.69 16.89
N LEU A 30 -8.13 -32.22 18.10
CA LEU A 30 -7.56 -30.90 18.28
C LEU A 30 -6.21 -30.78 17.55
N ASP A 31 -5.38 -31.82 17.57
CA ASP A 31 -4.11 -31.89 16.84
C ASP A 31 -4.35 -31.82 15.33
N PHE A 32 -5.35 -32.54 14.81
CA PHE A 32 -5.73 -32.47 13.40
C PHE A 32 -6.11 -31.04 12.97
N ILE A 33 -7.03 -30.39 13.71
CA ILE A 33 -7.44 -29.00 13.43
C ILE A 33 -6.24 -28.05 13.55
N SER A 34 -5.43 -28.22 14.59
CA SER A 34 -4.27 -27.37 14.86
C SER A 34 -3.21 -27.48 13.77
N ASN A 35 -3.02 -28.65 13.18
CA ASN A 35 -2.12 -28.86 12.05
C ASN A 35 -2.60 -28.10 10.80
N GLU A 36 -3.90 -28.15 10.49
CA GLU A 36 -4.48 -27.37 9.39
C GLU A 36 -4.33 -25.86 9.64
N GLN A 37 -4.56 -25.42 10.88
CA GLN A 37 -4.38 -24.01 11.27
C GLN A 37 -2.90 -23.56 11.18
N GLN A 38 -1.96 -24.41 11.56
CA GLN A 38 -0.54 -24.03 11.61
C GLN A 38 -0.03 -23.55 10.24
N ASP A 39 -0.48 -24.22 9.16
CA ASP A 39 -0.13 -23.84 7.80
C ASP A 39 -0.79 -22.53 7.36
N ILE A 40 -2.04 -22.28 7.77
CA ILE A 40 -2.71 -20.99 7.57
C ILE A 40 -1.92 -19.89 8.27
N SER A 41 -1.58 -20.09 9.55
CA SER A 41 -0.83 -19.14 10.36
C SER A 41 0.53 -18.78 9.75
N LYS A 42 1.26 -19.78 9.24
CA LYS A 42 2.54 -19.55 8.53
C LYS A 42 2.34 -18.75 7.25
N ASN A 43 1.31 -19.05 6.46
CA ASN A 43 1.04 -18.33 5.21
C ASN A 43 0.55 -16.90 5.46
N MET A 44 -0.26 -16.68 6.49
CA MET A 44 -0.65 -15.36 6.99
C MET A 44 0.58 -14.53 7.30
N TRP A 45 1.48 -15.07 8.14
CA TRP A 45 2.72 -14.36 8.50
C TRP A 45 3.59 -14.02 7.29
N ARG A 46 3.69 -14.95 6.32
CA ARG A 46 4.39 -14.69 5.05
C ARG A 46 3.75 -13.59 4.22
N TYR A 47 2.42 -13.46 4.26
CA TYR A 47 1.70 -12.38 3.58
C TYR A 47 1.94 -11.04 4.28
N THR A 48 1.77 -10.96 5.59
CA THR A 48 2.08 -9.75 6.40
C THR A 48 3.52 -9.26 6.16
N LYS A 49 4.49 -10.18 6.15
CA LYS A 49 5.88 -9.83 5.82
C LYS A 49 6.06 -9.34 4.38
N ALA A 50 5.32 -9.88 3.42
CA ALA A 50 5.38 -9.41 2.04
C ALA A 50 4.82 -7.98 1.91
N LEU A 51 3.77 -7.64 2.67
CA LEU A 51 3.26 -6.27 2.74
C LEU A 51 4.29 -5.31 3.34
N ALA A 52 4.98 -5.73 4.41
CA ALA A 52 5.96 -4.89 5.09
C ALA A 52 7.28 -4.70 4.29
N HIS A 53 7.75 -5.75 3.62
CA HIS A 53 9.13 -5.81 3.12
C HIS A 53 9.25 -5.95 1.60
N SER A 54 8.16 -6.20 0.86
CA SER A 54 8.22 -6.39 -0.59
C SER A 54 7.80 -5.15 -1.35
N LYS A 55 8.66 -4.71 -2.27
CA LYS A 55 8.33 -3.69 -3.29
C LYS A 55 7.54 -4.24 -4.48
N SER A 56 7.26 -5.55 -4.50
CA SER A 56 6.71 -6.24 -5.66
C SER A 56 5.25 -6.62 -5.44
N ASP A 57 4.34 -5.90 -6.10
CA ASP A 57 2.91 -6.18 -6.08
C ASP A 57 2.60 -7.61 -6.53
N ARG A 58 3.30 -8.08 -7.56
CA ARG A 58 3.22 -9.47 -8.01
C ARG A 58 3.57 -10.46 -6.90
N THR A 59 4.54 -10.14 -6.04
CA THR A 59 4.93 -11.00 -4.92
C THR A 59 3.86 -11.01 -3.85
N ILE A 60 3.32 -9.84 -3.50
CA ILE A 60 2.21 -9.70 -2.54
C ILE A 60 0.98 -10.49 -3.01
N LEU A 61 0.58 -10.31 -4.27
CA LEU A 61 -0.53 -11.04 -4.89
C LEU A 61 -0.33 -12.57 -4.86
N LYS A 62 0.88 -13.05 -5.20
CA LYS A 62 1.20 -14.49 -5.11
C LYS A 62 1.09 -15.02 -3.68
N ARG A 63 1.47 -14.25 -2.67
CA ARG A 63 1.34 -14.65 -1.26
C ARG A 63 -0.12 -14.72 -0.83
N ARG A 64 -0.94 -13.75 -1.24
CA ARG A 64 -2.39 -13.76 -1.06
C ARG A 64 -3.04 -15.00 -1.71
N GLU A 65 -2.71 -15.29 -2.97
CA GLU A 65 -3.22 -16.48 -3.67
C GLU A 65 -2.80 -17.80 -2.98
N SER A 66 -1.54 -17.88 -2.52
CA SER A 66 -1.05 -19.04 -1.76
C SER A 66 -1.82 -19.23 -0.45
N MET A 67 -2.15 -18.14 0.24
CA MET A 67 -2.93 -18.17 1.46
C MET A 67 -4.37 -18.63 1.20
N ILE A 68 -5.02 -18.12 0.15
CA ILE A 68 -6.36 -18.56 -0.28
C ILE A 68 -6.38 -20.08 -0.53
N LYS A 69 -5.42 -20.60 -1.29
CA LYS A 69 -5.34 -22.05 -1.57
C LYS A 69 -5.13 -22.89 -0.32
N THR A 70 -4.37 -22.36 0.66
CA THR A 70 -4.15 -23.03 1.95
C THR A 70 -5.44 -23.09 2.75
N LEU A 71 -6.20 -21.98 2.80
CA LEU A 71 -7.52 -21.94 3.43
C LEU A 71 -8.51 -22.89 2.76
N GLU A 72 -8.63 -22.86 1.44
CA GLU A 72 -9.53 -23.75 0.69
C GLU A 72 -9.26 -25.24 0.97
N LYS A 73 -7.97 -25.62 1.03
CA LYS A 73 -7.55 -26.98 1.37
C LYS A 73 -7.94 -27.34 2.81
N ALA A 74 -7.62 -26.48 3.77
CA ALA A 74 -7.94 -26.71 5.18
C ALA A 74 -9.46 -26.81 5.40
N ILE A 75 -10.23 -25.91 4.80
CA ILE A 75 -11.70 -25.94 4.80
C ILE A 75 -12.21 -27.27 4.25
N ALA A 76 -11.69 -27.73 3.11
CA ALA A 76 -12.12 -28.99 2.51
C ALA A 76 -11.75 -30.22 3.37
N ASN A 77 -10.59 -30.20 4.03
CA ASN A 77 -10.15 -31.27 4.92
C ASN A 77 -11.03 -31.33 6.17
N ILE A 78 -11.25 -30.20 6.83
CA ILE A 78 -12.06 -30.10 8.05
C ILE A 78 -13.53 -30.43 7.77
N GLN A 79 -14.08 -29.98 6.64
CA GLN A 79 -15.45 -30.31 6.24
C GLN A 79 -15.68 -31.82 6.12
N LYS A 80 -14.70 -32.55 5.58
CA LYS A 80 -14.77 -33.99 5.35
C LYS A 80 -14.52 -34.83 6.59
N ALA A 81 -13.89 -34.28 7.62
CA ALA A 81 -13.59 -34.98 8.86
C ALA A 81 -14.79 -34.95 9.82
N ASP A 82 -14.96 -35.97 10.64
CA ASP A 82 -16.01 -36.00 11.65
C ASP A 82 -15.58 -35.19 12.90
N GLY A 83 -16.50 -34.48 13.55
CA GLY A 83 -16.21 -33.92 14.88
C GLY A 83 -16.03 -35.01 15.93
N TYR A 84 -15.22 -34.77 16.97
CA TYR A 84 -14.96 -35.75 18.03
C TYR A 84 -16.12 -35.88 19.03
N ASP A 85 -16.83 -34.80 19.34
CA ASP A 85 -17.96 -34.77 20.28
C ASP A 85 -19.13 -33.91 19.77
N GLY A 86 -19.31 -33.95 18.45
CA GLY A 86 -20.21 -33.08 17.70
C GLY A 86 -19.45 -32.07 16.85
N ASP A 87 -20.19 -31.32 16.05
CA ASP A 87 -19.63 -30.42 15.04
C ASP A 87 -19.54 -28.96 15.49
N ASP A 88 -19.76 -28.64 16.78
CA ASP A 88 -19.76 -27.25 17.26
C ASP A 88 -18.39 -26.57 17.04
N TYR A 89 -17.31 -27.15 17.57
CA TYR A 89 -15.96 -26.64 17.35
C TYR A 89 -15.55 -26.68 15.87
N LYS A 90 -15.97 -27.73 15.14
CA LYS A 90 -15.77 -27.83 13.68
C LYS A 90 -16.37 -26.62 12.96
N ASN A 91 -17.62 -26.28 13.27
CA ASN A 91 -18.36 -25.20 12.63
C ASN A 91 -17.75 -23.83 12.96
N GLN A 92 -17.34 -23.62 14.21
CA GLN A 92 -16.63 -22.40 14.64
C GLN A 92 -15.32 -22.19 13.86
N VAL A 93 -14.53 -23.25 13.69
CA VAL A 93 -13.29 -23.20 12.91
C VAL A 93 -13.57 -22.94 11.43
N LEU A 94 -14.58 -23.61 10.85
CA LEU A 94 -14.97 -23.39 9.46
C LEU A 94 -15.52 -21.98 9.20
N GLU A 95 -16.23 -21.39 10.16
CA GLU A 95 -16.70 -20.00 10.09
C GLU A 95 -15.51 -19.03 10.04
N TYR A 96 -14.55 -19.19 10.95
CA TYR A 96 -13.30 -18.42 10.95
C TYR A 96 -12.54 -18.54 9.61
N MET A 97 -12.37 -19.76 9.09
CA MET A 97 -11.60 -19.96 7.85
C MET A 97 -12.32 -19.36 6.64
N ARG A 98 -13.65 -19.51 6.56
CA ARG A 98 -14.46 -18.92 5.47
C ARG A 98 -14.49 -17.39 5.54
N LEU A 99 -14.50 -16.81 6.74
CA LEU A 99 -14.37 -15.37 6.90
C LEU A 99 -13.05 -14.87 6.32
N ASN A 100 -11.93 -15.50 6.69
CA ASN A 100 -10.61 -15.15 6.15
C ASN A 100 -10.53 -15.36 4.63
N GLU A 101 -11.08 -16.46 4.11
CA GLU A 101 -11.15 -16.72 2.68
C GLU A 101 -11.92 -15.60 1.95
N SER A 102 -13.07 -15.19 2.50
CA SER A 102 -13.90 -14.12 1.95
C SER A 102 -13.16 -12.77 1.95
N LEU A 103 -12.54 -12.40 3.07
CA LEU A 103 -11.74 -11.18 3.18
C LEU A 103 -10.64 -11.16 2.12
N LEU A 104 -9.89 -12.25 1.99
CA LEU A 104 -8.83 -12.36 1.00
C LEU A 104 -9.36 -12.33 -0.42
N LYS A 105 -10.49 -12.98 -0.74
CA LYS A 105 -11.02 -13.00 -2.11
C LYS A 105 -11.67 -11.69 -2.53
N HIS A 106 -12.35 -11.01 -1.62
CA HIS A 106 -13.21 -9.86 -1.94
C HIS A 106 -12.63 -8.54 -1.46
N ASP A 107 -12.39 -8.37 -0.16
CA ASP A 107 -11.95 -7.09 0.41
C ASP A 107 -10.55 -6.75 -0.10
N TYR A 108 -9.60 -7.70 -0.08
CA TYR A 108 -8.27 -7.47 -0.66
C TYR A 108 -8.24 -7.40 -2.18
N ALA A 109 -9.23 -7.93 -2.90
CA ALA A 109 -9.31 -7.68 -4.35
C ALA A 109 -9.62 -6.20 -4.61
N LYS A 110 -10.62 -5.66 -3.91
CA LYS A 110 -10.99 -4.25 -4.02
C LYS A 110 -9.85 -3.32 -3.59
N ILE A 111 -9.12 -3.67 -2.53
CA ILE A 111 -7.94 -2.92 -2.09
C ILE A 111 -6.88 -2.85 -3.20
N VAL A 112 -6.68 -3.94 -3.94
CA VAL A 112 -5.76 -3.95 -5.09
C VAL A 112 -6.24 -2.99 -6.18
N ASP A 113 -7.54 -2.99 -6.49
CA ASP A 113 -8.11 -2.05 -7.47
C ASP A 113 -7.97 -0.59 -7.00
N MET A 114 -8.19 -0.32 -5.71
CA MET A 114 -8.03 1.02 -5.12
C MET A 114 -6.58 1.50 -5.19
N LYS A 115 -5.61 0.59 -5.03
CA LYS A 115 -4.19 0.91 -5.11
C LYS A 115 -3.81 1.51 -6.47
N GLU A 116 -4.42 1.06 -7.56
CA GLU A 116 -4.10 1.53 -8.92
C GLU A 116 -4.38 3.02 -9.13
N VAL A 117 -5.33 3.57 -8.35
CA VAL A 117 -5.74 4.99 -8.44
C VAL A 117 -5.40 5.78 -7.18
N ALA A 118 -4.87 5.14 -6.14
CA ALA A 118 -4.61 5.76 -4.84
C ALA A 118 -3.72 7.01 -4.96
N GLU A 119 -2.71 6.99 -5.83
CA GLU A 119 -1.76 8.10 -6.01
C GLU A 119 -2.35 9.31 -6.77
N GLN A 120 -3.59 9.22 -7.28
CA GLN A 120 -4.21 10.30 -8.05
C GLN A 120 -4.73 11.44 -7.18
N SER A 121 -5.07 11.19 -5.92
CA SER A 121 -5.50 12.23 -4.98
C SER A 121 -5.32 11.80 -3.53
N TYR A 122 -5.24 12.77 -2.62
CA TYR A 122 -5.18 12.49 -1.18
C TYR A 122 -6.35 11.61 -0.71
N ASP A 123 -7.57 11.94 -1.13
CA ASP A 123 -8.79 11.20 -0.71
C ASP A 123 -8.76 9.74 -1.17
N LEU A 124 -8.23 9.46 -2.37
CA LEU A 124 -8.11 8.09 -2.88
C LEU A 124 -7.04 7.31 -2.11
N MET A 125 -5.91 7.94 -1.78
CA MET A 125 -4.88 7.34 -0.94
C MET A 125 -5.39 7.05 0.48
N GLU A 126 -6.09 8.00 1.09
CA GLU A 126 -6.68 7.84 2.42
C GLU A 126 -7.72 6.72 2.42
N ALA A 127 -8.60 6.66 1.43
CA ALA A 127 -9.57 5.59 1.29
C ALA A 127 -8.89 4.22 1.11
N TYR A 128 -7.82 4.14 0.31
CA TYR A 128 -7.02 2.93 0.14
C TYR A 128 -6.40 2.46 1.46
N MET A 129 -5.72 3.35 2.18
CA MET A 129 -5.08 3.00 3.47
C MET A 129 -6.09 2.64 4.55
N LEU A 130 -7.25 3.32 4.60
CA LEU A 130 -8.33 2.98 5.51
C LEU A 130 -8.91 1.59 5.21
N ALA A 131 -9.12 1.27 3.92
CA ALA A 131 -9.60 -0.05 3.53
C ALA A 131 -8.60 -1.16 3.94
N GLN A 132 -7.30 -0.91 3.83
CA GLN A 132 -6.26 -1.81 4.34
C GLN A 132 -6.35 -1.99 5.85
N GLU A 133 -6.39 -0.89 6.62
CA GLU A 133 -6.50 -0.96 8.09
C GLU A 133 -7.73 -1.76 8.54
N MET A 134 -8.88 -1.52 7.89
CA MET A 134 -10.11 -2.25 8.20
C MET A 134 -10.01 -3.75 7.87
N ALA A 135 -9.38 -4.11 6.77
CA ALA A 135 -9.19 -5.51 6.40
C ALA A 135 -8.25 -6.22 7.40
N ASP A 136 -7.15 -5.59 7.75
CA ASP A 136 -6.17 -6.11 8.71
C ASP A 136 -6.77 -6.26 10.12
N GLN A 137 -7.59 -5.30 10.55
CA GLN A 137 -8.34 -5.36 11.82
C GLN A 137 -9.31 -6.55 11.85
N LYS A 138 -10.12 -6.75 10.80
CA LYS A 138 -11.04 -7.89 10.72
C LYS A 138 -10.30 -9.24 10.78
N MET A 139 -9.12 -9.33 10.17
CA MET A 139 -8.31 -10.55 10.22
C MET A 139 -7.73 -10.80 11.62
N GLU A 140 -7.28 -9.77 12.33
CA GLU A 140 -6.85 -9.87 13.72
C GLU A 140 -7.99 -10.31 14.65
N GLU A 141 -9.18 -9.72 14.49
CA GLU A 141 -10.37 -10.10 15.27
C GLU A 141 -10.77 -11.55 15.02
N ALA A 142 -10.76 -11.98 13.75
CA ALA A 142 -11.01 -13.38 13.40
C ALA A 142 -9.99 -14.32 14.04
N GLN A 143 -8.69 -13.95 14.04
CA GLN A 143 -7.64 -14.75 14.66
C GLN A 143 -7.84 -14.89 16.18
N LYS A 144 -8.20 -13.80 16.87
CA LYS A 144 -8.50 -13.84 18.32
C LYS A 144 -9.72 -14.72 18.63
N LEU A 145 -10.76 -14.66 17.79
CA LEU A 145 -11.94 -15.51 17.96
C LEU A 145 -11.59 -16.99 17.79
N TYR A 146 -10.78 -17.33 16.78
CA TYR A 146 -10.27 -18.70 16.62
C TYR A 146 -9.51 -19.18 17.87
N GLU A 147 -8.58 -18.36 18.39
CA GLU A 147 -7.80 -18.71 19.58
C GLU A 147 -8.70 -18.90 20.80
N THR A 148 -9.71 -18.06 20.97
CA THR A 148 -10.70 -18.20 22.04
C THR A 148 -11.41 -19.54 21.96
N ASN A 149 -11.92 -19.92 20.78
CA ASN A 149 -12.61 -21.20 20.58
C ASN A 149 -11.68 -22.40 20.78
N PHE A 150 -10.42 -22.29 20.34
CA PHE A 150 -9.38 -23.30 20.56
C PHE A 150 -9.16 -23.57 22.05
N TYR A 151 -8.96 -22.52 22.85
CA TYR A 151 -8.76 -22.69 24.30
C TYR A 151 -10.01 -23.18 25.03
N GLN A 152 -11.20 -22.76 24.59
CA GLN A 152 -12.45 -23.27 25.14
C GLN A 152 -12.62 -24.78 24.89
N TYR A 153 -12.33 -25.24 23.66
CA TYR A 153 -12.36 -26.67 23.34
C TYR A 153 -11.33 -27.45 24.18
N ALA A 154 -10.09 -26.96 24.27
CA ALA A 154 -9.06 -27.57 25.10
C ALA A 154 -9.50 -27.71 26.56
N ALA A 155 -10.04 -26.64 27.15
CA ALA A 155 -10.54 -26.64 28.53
C ALA A 155 -11.71 -27.62 28.73
N LYS A 156 -12.69 -27.64 27.82
CA LYS A 156 -13.84 -28.56 27.86
C LYS A 156 -13.39 -30.03 27.93
N HIS A 157 -12.29 -30.36 27.27
CA HIS A 157 -11.75 -31.72 27.19
C HIS A 157 -10.56 -31.99 28.11
N ASN A 158 -10.25 -31.08 29.05
CA ASN A 158 -9.12 -31.20 29.98
C ASN A 158 -7.76 -31.41 29.26
N ILE A 159 -7.59 -30.75 28.12
CA ILE A 159 -6.35 -30.79 27.34
C ILE A 159 -5.42 -29.68 27.82
N ASN A 160 -4.20 -30.05 28.21
CA ASN A 160 -3.16 -29.09 28.58
C ASN A 160 -2.45 -28.61 27.31
N ILE A 161 -2.50 -27.30 27.04
CA ILE A 161 -1.78 -26.68 25.93
C ILE A 161 -0.35 -26.38 26.36
N ILE A 162 0.62 -26.88 25.61
CA ILE A 162 2.03 -26.49 25.75
C ILE A 162 2.27 -25.38 24.73
N GLU A 163 2.32 -24.14 25.20
CA GLU A 163 2.62 -23.00 24.35
C GLU A 163 4.07 -23.06 23.86
N ASN A 164 4.28 -23.03 22.55
CA ASN A 164 5.58 -22.74 21.94
C ASN A 164 5.51 -21.36 21.28
N ASP A 165 6.56 -20.55 21.45
CA ASP A 165 6.76 -19.11 21.09
C ASP A 165 6.35 -18.66 19.67
N SER A 166 5.09 -18.83 19.28
CA SER A 166 4.59 -18.49 17.95
C SER A 166 3.18 -17.91 17.97
N ASP A 167 2.92 -17.02 18.93
CA ASP A 167 1.66 -16.32 19.03
C ASP A 167 1.49 -15.37 17.82
N LEU A 168 0.88 -15.89 16.76
CA LEU A 168 0.59 -15.17 15.54
C LEU A 168 -0.29 -13.96 15.84
N SER A 169 -1.25 -14.08 16.76
CA SER A 169 -2.12 -12.97 17.17
C SER A 169 -1.31 -11.81 17.76
N LYS A 170 -0.32 -12.08 18.62
CA LYS A 170 0.63 -11.04 19.08
C LYS A 170 1.41 -10.40 17.93
N LYS A 171 1.91 -11.20 16.97
CA LYS A 171 2.65 -10.68 15.80
C LYS A 171 1.78 -9.84 14.87
N MET A 172 0.54 -10.27 14.65
CA MET A 172 -0.45 -9.54 13.85
C MET A 172 -0.80 -8.22 14.51
N LYS A 173 -1.11 -8.23 15.81
CA LYS A 173 -1.39 -7.01 16.57
C LYS A 173 -0.22 -6.01 16.50
N LEU A 174 1.00 -6.49 16.74
CA LEU A 174 2.19 -5.65 16.62
C LEU A 174 2.32 -5.07 15.20
N SER A 175 2.14 -5.90 14.17
CA SER A 175 2.25 -5.46 12.76
C SER A 175 1.18 -4.43 12.41
N ASN A 176 -0.05 -4.62 12.89
CA ASN A 176 -1.16 -3.68 12.68
C ASN A 176 -0.86 -2.32 13.34
N ASP A 177 -0.34 -2.32 14.56
CA ASP A 177 0.07 -1.10 15.26
C ASP A 177 1.19 -0.36 14.49
N VAL A 178 2.15 -1.10 13.92
CA VAL A 178 3.22 -0.54 13.07
C VAL A 178 2.65 0.04 11.78
N PHE A 179 1.82 -0.71 11.06
CA PHE A 179 1.21 -0.26 9.82
C PHE A 179 0.33 0.97 10.02
N LYS A 180 -0.40 1.05 11.14
CA LYS A 180 -1.20 2.22 11.47
C LYS A 180 -0.35 3.48 11.60
N HIS A 181 0.73 3.42 12.38
CA HIS A 181 1.65 4.56 12.50
C HIS A 181 2.32 4.90 11.16
N TYR A 182 2.72 3.89 10.41
CA TYR A 182 3.28 4.07 9.07
C TYR A 182 2.28 4.77 8.13
N ASN A 183 1.03 4.33 8.08
CA ASN A 183 -0.02 4.90 7.24
C ASN A 183 -0.32 6.35 7.63
N GLU A 184 -0.41 6.65 8.93
CA GLU A 184 -0.57 8.02 9.44
C GLU A 184 0.57 8.94 8.95
N MET A 185 1.82 8.49 9.09
CA MET A 185 2.99 9.22 8.62
C MET A 185 3.02 9.38 7.10
N TYR A 186 2.65 8.33 6.36
CA TYR A 186 2.61 8.36 4.91
C TYR A 186 1.52 9.31 4.39
N LEU A 187 0.30 9.26 4.95
CA LEU A 187 -0.78 10.18 4.56
C LEU A 187 -0.41 11.63 4.82
N LEU A 188 0.22 11.92 5.96
CA LEU A 188 0.70 13.26 6.27
C LEU A 188 1.70 13.75 5.22
N PHE A 189 2.69 12.92 4.86
CA PHE A 189 3.62 13.19 3.77
C PHE A 189 2.90 13.40 2.44
N PHE A 190 2.01 12.46 2.08
CA PHE A 190 1.36 12.41 0.77
C PHE A 190 0.48 13.62 0.51
N LYS A 191 -0.16 14.15 1.56
CA LYS A 191 -0.95 15.39 1.50
C LYS A 191 -0.15 16.59 0.96
N ALA A 192 1.13 16.70 1.31
CA ALA A 192 1.99 17.71 0.71
C ALA A 192 2.50 17.25 -0.66
N HIS A 193 2.95 16.00 -0.76
CA HIS A 193 3.58 15.45 -1.96
C HIS A 193 2.71 15.52 -3.21
N ILE A 194 1.39 15.33 -3.09
CA ILE A 194 0.50 15.40 -4.25
C ILE A 194 0.50 16.79 -4.91
N ASN A 195 0.67 17.86 -4.12
CA ASN A 195 0.83 19.22 -4.65
C ASN A 195 2.16 19.39 -5.39
N GLN A 196 3.21 18.68 -4.98
CA GLN A 196 4.48 18.65 -5.69
C GLN A 196 4.33 17.95 -7.05
N ILE A 197 3.56 16.86 -7.12
CA ILE A 197 3.25 16.18 -8.40
C ILE A 197 2.50 17.15 -9.34
N TYR A 198 1.45 17.82 -8.84
CA TYR A 198 0.70 18.79 -9.63
C TYR A 198 1.56 19.99 -10.08
N LEU A 199 2.49 20.44 -9.23
CA LEU A 199 3.45 21.48 -9.58
C LEU A 199 4.33 21.06 -10.76
N TRP A 200 4.88 19.84 -10.72
CA TRP A 200 5.69 19.32 -11.83
C TRP A 200 4.90 19.19 -13.13
N ASP A 201 3.64 18.77 -13.06
CA ASP A 201 2.81 18.66 -14.25
C ASP A 201 2.44 20.04 -14.82
N ALA A 202 2.17 21.03 -13.96
CA ALA A 202 1.99 22.42 -14.38
C ALA A 202 3.25 23.01 -15.03
N MET A 203 4.44 22.69 -14.50
CA MET A 203 5.72 23.08 -15.10
C MET A 203 5.92 22.47 -16.49
N LYS A 204 5.61 21.17 -16.66
CA LYS A 204 5.66 20.50 -17.97
C LYS A 204 4.70 21.12 -18.98
N ALA A 205 3.51 21.54 -18.51
CA ALA A 205 2.50 22.19 -19.32
C ALA A 205 2.79 23.67 -19.62
N ASN A 206 3.81 24.28 -18.98
CA ASN A 206 4.07 25.73 -19.00
C ASN A 206 2.86 26.58 -18.56
N ASP A 207 2.03 26.05 -17.66
CA ASP A 207 0.87 26.77 -17.14
C ASP A 207 1.26 27.60 -15.91
N ILE A 208 1.60 28.87 -16.14
CA ILE A 208 2.08 29.79 -15.09
C ILE A 208 1.07 29.94 -13.95
N SER A 209 -0.23 29.99 -14.28
CA SER A 209 -1.29 30.10 -13.26
C SER A 209 -1.30 28.87 -12.36
N SER A 210 -1.25 27.68 -12.97
CA SER A 210 -1.21 26.41 -12.22
C SER A 210 0.12 26.25 -11.45
N ILE A 211 1.25 26.72 -11.97
CA ILE A 211 2.53 26.72 -11.25
C ILE A 211 2.42 27.56 -9.97
N GLN A 212 1.88 28.79 -10.09
CA GLN A 212 1.70 29.68 -8.95
C GLN A 212 0.76 29.06 -7.90
N GLN A 213 -0.38 28.51 -8.35
CA GLN A 213 -1.36 27.88 -7.47
C GLN A 213 -0.77 26.69 -6.71
N ASN A 214 -0.12 25.76 -7.42
CA ASN A 214 0.44 24.55 -6.80
C ASN A 214 1.66 24.87 -5.92
N THR A 215 2.45 25.91 -6.24
CA THR A 215 3.52 26.40 -5.37
C THR A 215 2.98 26.85 -4.01
N ASN A 216 1.89 27.63 -4.01
CA ASN A 216 1.26 28.10 -2.77
C ASN A 216 0.64 26.94 -1.98
N ALA A 217 -0.06 26.02 -2.67
CA ALA A 217 -0.69 24.86 -2.05
C ALA A 217 0.35 23.94 -1.39
N LEU A 218 1.47 23.68 -2.08
CA LEU A 218 2.59 22.90 -1.55
C LEU A 218 3.21 23.56 -0.31
N ASN A 219 3.48 24.88 -0.37
CA ASN A 219 4.05 25.61 0.77
C ASN A 219 3.15 25.52 2.00
N GLN A 220 1.84 25.76 1.83
CA GLN A 220 0.87 25.69 2.90
C GLN A 220 0.76 24.27 3.47
N ALA A 221 0.65 23.26 2.60
CA ALA A 221 0.56 21.87 3.02
C ALA A 221 1.82 21.41 3.78
N ALA A 222 3.01 21.80 3.34
CA ALA A 222 4.26 21.48 4.01
C ALA A 222 4.38 22.16 5.39
N LYS A 223 3.98 23.44 5.51
CA LYS A 223 3.96 24.16 6.79
C LYS A 223 3.00 23.54 7.80
N SER A 224 1.75 23.29 7.39
CA SER A 224 0.78 22.59 8.22
C SER A 224 1.23 21.16 8.55
N GLY A 225 1.94 20.50 7.62
CA GLY A 225 2.56 19.21 7.85
C GLY A 225 3.61 19.24 8.96
N LEU A 226 4.46 20.26 9.00
CA LEU A 226 5.43 20.46 10.09
C LEU A 226 4.75 20.65 11.44
N GLU A 227 3.70 21.46 11.51
CA GLU A 227 2.92 21.65 12.73
C GLU A 227 2.28 20.35 13.21
N ALA A 228 1.72 19.55 12.29
CA ALA A 228 1.15 18.26 12.62
C ALA A 228 2.22 17.27 13.16
N LEU A 229 3.42 17.25 12.56
CA LEU A 229 4.52 16.40 13.02
C LEU A 229 4.92 16.66 14.49
N ASP A 230 4.75 17.88 14.99
CA ASP A 230 5.07 18.23 16.38
C ASP A 230 4.10 17.59 17.38
N THR A 231 2.93 17.14 16.91
CA THR A 231 1.90 16.47 17.73
C THR A 231 1.97 14.95 17.66
N ILE A 232 2.64 14.40 16.64
CA ILE A 232 2.72 12.95 16.43
C ILE A 232 3.72 12.34 17.43
N SER A 233 3.25 11.32 18.15
CA SER A 233 4.10 10.57 19.07
C SER A 233 4.99 9.58 18.30
N PRO A 234 6.28 9.43 18.66
CA PRO A 234 7.14 8.42 18.05
C PRO A 234 6.66 7.01 18.37
N TYR A 235 6.64 6.12 17.38
CA TYR A 235 6.33 4.70 17.62
C TYR A 235 7.48 4.01 18.35
N SER A 236 7.23 3.49 19.56
CA SER A 236 8.25 2.81 20.36
C SER A 236 9.56 3.61 20.52
N ASN A 237 9.45 4.92 20.72
CA ASN A 237 10.56 5.90 20.76
C ASN A 237 11.36 6.06 19.46
N ASP A 238 10.91 5.47 18.34
CA ASP A 238 11.54 5.62 17.04
C ASP A 238 11.03 6.87 16.32
N LYS A 239 11.94 7.84 16.12
CA LYS A 239 11.63 9.12 15.46
C LYS A 239 11.98 9.15 13.98
N SER A 240 12.45 8.03 13.40
CA SER A 240 13.00 8.01 12.05
C SER A 240 12.05 8.53 10.98
N LEU A 241 10.78 8.13 11.01
CA LEU A 241 9.77 8.62 10.07
C LEU A 241 9.47 10.11 10.27
N ILE A 242 9.31 10.55 11.52
CA ILE A 242 9.05 11.96 11.86
C ILE A 242 10.19 12.84 11.33
N GLU A 243 11.44 12.47 11.57
CA GLU A 243 12.61 13.23 11.15
C GLU A 243 12.80 13.22 9.63
N ALA A 244 12.53 12.09 8.96
CA ALA A 244 12.63 12.00 7.51
C ALA A 244 11.52 12.82 6.81
N THR A 245 10.27 12.72 7.27
CA THR A 245 9.15 13.51 6.74
C THR A 245 9.37 15.01 6.98
N ARG A 246 9.90 15.39 8.14
CA ARG A 246 10.27 16.79 8.43
C ARG A 246 11.23 17.37 7.39
N LYS A 247 12.28 16.63 7.03
CA LYS A 247 13.25 17.06 6.01
C LYS A 247 12.62 17.26 4.63
N VAL A 248 11.64 16.42 4.28
CA VAL A 248 10.88 16.58 3.02
C VAL A 248 10.07 17.88 3.04
N PHE A 249 9.35 18.16 4.13
CA PHE A 249 8.58 19.40 4.25
C PHE A 249 9.46 20.65 4.29
N GLU A 250 10.59 20.63 5.00
CA GLU A 250 11.57 21.71 4.98
C GLU A 250 12.11 21.94 3.57
N ASN A 251 12.36 20.87 2.80
CA ASN A 251 12.77 20.99 1.41
C ASN A 251 11.67 21.60 0.53
N TYR A 252 10.40 21.20 0.68
CA TYR A 252 9.28 21.80 -0.05
C TYR A 252 9.07 23.28 0.28
N ILE A 253 9.24 23.67 1.53
CA ILE A 253 9.19 25.08 1.93
C ILE A 253 10.32 25.85 1.26
N LYS A 254 11.55 25.33 1.30
CA LYS A 254 12.69 25.94 0.60
C LYS A 254 12.43 26.06 -0.91
N GLU A 255 11.97 24.99 -1.54
CA GLU A 255 11.64 24.94 -2.96
C GLU A 255 10.64 26.04 -3.34
N THR A 256 9.53 26.12 -2.60
CA THR A 256 8.45 27.07 -2.86
C THR A 256 8.80 28.53 -2.53
N GLU A 257 9.64 28.78 -1.53
CA GLU A 257 10.00 30.15 -1.11
C GLU A 257 11.23 30.72 -1.84
N THR A 258 12.10 29.85 -2.38
CA THR A 258 13.38 30.30 -2.98
C THR A 258 13.54 29.94 -4.45
N SER A 259 13.22 28.70 -4.84
CA SER A 259 13.44 28.22 -6.21
C SER A 259 12.28 28.61 -7.12
N MET A 260 11.05 28.37 -6.69
CA MET A 260 9.86 28.59 -7.52
C MET A 260 9.65 30.04 -7.96
N PRO A 261 9.94 31.09 -7.15
CA PRO A 261 9.87 32.46 -7.62
C PRO A 261 10.77 32.73 -8.84
N GLN A 262 11.98 32.16 -8.86
CA GLN A 262 12.92 32.30 -9.99
C GLN A 262 12.47 31.52 -11.23
N VAL A 263 11.84 30.36 -11.01
CA VAL A 263 11.21 29.57 -12.08
C VAL A 263 10.06 30.36 -12.72
N ILE A 264 9.17 30.93 -11.91
CA ILE A 264 8.03 31.72 -12.37
C ILE A 264 8.51 32.96 -13.13
N GLU A 265 9.50 33.69 -12.61
CA GLU A 265 10.11 34.84 -13.29
C GLU A 265 10.66 34.48 -14.68
N PHE A 266 11.32 33.32 -14.80
CA PHE A 266 11.78 32.82 -16.09
C PHE A 266 10.63 32.52 -17.04
N HIS A 267 9.56 31.86 -16.58
CA HIS A 267 8.41 31.54 -17.44
C HIS A 267 7.72 32.80 -17.96
N ILE A 268 7.55 33.84 -17.13
CA ILE A 268 7.01 35.13 -17.54
C ILE A 268 7.90 35.78 -18.60
N LEU A 269 9.22 35.83 -18.35
CA LEU A 269 10.17 36.39 -19.32
C LEU A 269 10.17 35.62 -20.65
N ASN A 270 10.00 34.29 -20.60
CA ASN A 270 9.95 33.45 -21.78
C ASN A 270 8.66 33.67 -22.59
N GLU A 271 7.52 33.88 -21.92
CA GLU A 271 6.26 34.25 -22.59
C GLU A 271 6.38 35.60 -23.30
N ASP A 272 6.94 36.61 -22.64
CA ASP A 272 7.24 37.92 -23.25
C ASP A 272 8.15 37.78 -24.48
N PHE A 273 9.21 36.97 -24.38
CA PHE A 273 10.13 36.72 -25.48
C PHE A 273 9.44 36.05 -26.65
N GLU A 274 8.65 35.00 -26.42
CA GLU A 274 7.92 34.32 -27.49
C GLU A 274 6.86 35.22 -28.14
N ALA A 275 6.22 36.12 -27.39
CA ALA A 275 5.31 37.11 -27.97
C ALA A 275 6.03 38.09 -28.94
N ILE A 276 7.20 38.59 -28.54
CA ILE A 276 8.02 39.48 -29.38
C ILE A 276 8.58 38.74 -30.59
N LYS A 277 9.10 37.53 -30.40
CA LYS A 277 9.59 36.66 -31.47
C LYS A 277 8.50 36.37 -32.50
N ASN A 278 7.31 35.96 -32.07
CA ASN A 278 6.16 35.74 -32.95
C ASN A 278 5.78 36.99 -33.75
N THR A 279 5.88 38.17 -33.13
CA THR A 279 5.62 39.45 -33.81
C THR A 279 6.65 39.72 -34.92
N ILE A 280 7.94 39.49 -34.65
CA ILE A 280 9.03 39.65 -35.63
C ILE A 280 8.92 38.64 -36.78
N GLU A 281 8.62 37.38 -36.47
CA GLU A 281 8.49 36.30 -37.45
C GLU A 281 7.31 36.54 -38.40
N LYS A 282 6.18 37.04 -37.87
CA LYS A 282 5.01 37.40 -38.68
C LYS A 282 5.18 38.71 -39.46
N THR A 283 6.09 39.58 -39.04
CA THR A 283 6.36 40.84 -39.74
C THR A 283 7.31 40.60 -40.92
N PRO A 284 6.90 40.88 -42.18
CA PRO A 284 7.78 40.74 -43.34
C PRO A 284 9.08 41.52 -43.13
N GLU A 285 10.20 40.95 -43.54
CA GLU A 285 11.54 41.52 -43.27
C GLU A 285 11.65 43.00 -43.68
N LYS A 286 11.13 43.35 -44.86
CA LYS A 286 11.12 44.74 -45.38
C LYS A 286 10.26 45.72 -44.57
N LYS A 287 9.41 45.22 -43.67
CA LYS A 287 8.49 46.01 -42.83
C LYS A 287 8.91 46.06 -41.36
N ARG A 288 9.99 45.37 -40.98
CA ARG A 288 10.49 45.39 -39.60
C ARG A 288 11.08 46.76 -39.30
N THR A 289 10.72 47.33 -38.15
CA THR A 289 11.28 48.60 -37.69
C THR A 289 12.57 48.39 -36.91
N LYS A 290 13.39 49.44 -36.77
CA LYS A 290 14.59 49.40 -35.93
C LYS A 290 14.23 49.07 -34.47
N ASP A 291 13.19 49.70 -33.94
CA ASP A 291 12.73 49.51 -32.56
C ASP A 291 12.29 48.05 -32.31
N GLN A 292 11.64 47.43 -33.29
CA GLN A 292 11.26 46.01 -33.23
C GLN A 292 12.49 45.09 -33.12
N ILE A 293 13.52 45.33 -33.94
CA ILE A 293 14.77 44.56 -33.91
C ILE A 293 15.52 44.78 -32.60
N GLU A 294 15.56 46.01 -32.11
CA GLU A 294 16.22 46.36 -30.84
C GLU A 294 15.53 45.74 -29.63
N ALA A 295 14.19 45.77 -29.59
CA ALA A 295 13.39 45.11 -28.57
C ALA A 295 13.61 43.58 -28.56
N TYR A 296 13.62 42.96 -29.75
CA TYR A 296 13.93 41.53 -29.89
C TYR A 296 15.34 41.20 -29.38
N ASN A 297 16.36 41.93 -29.85
CA ASN A 297 17.75 41.69 -29.44
C ASN A 297 17.97 41.89 -27.94
N THR A 298 17.30 42.88 -27.34
CA THR A 298 17.33 43.12 -25.89
C THR A 298 16.76 41.91 -25.14
N LYS A 299 15.58 41.42 -25.56
CA LYS A 299 14.96 40.24 -24.95
C LYS A 299 15.75 38.96 -25.16
N VAL A 300 16.43 38.80 -26.30
CA VAL A 300 17.38 37.70 -26.53
C VAL A 300 18.50 37.71 -25.48
N ASN A 301 19.05 38.88 -25.15
CA ASN A 301 20.09 38.98 -24.13
C ASN A 301 19.57 38.67 -22.72
N GLU A 302 18.37 39.15 -22.39
CA GLU A 302 17.69 38.86 -21.12
C GLU A 302 17.40 37.36 -20.95
N ILE A 303 16.79 36.72 -21.95
CA ILE A 303 16.43 35.30 -21.88
C ILE A 303 17.68 34.41 -21.84
N ASN A 304 18.74 34.76 -22.57
CA ASN A 304 20.02 34.02 -22.54
C ASN A 304 20.71 34.08 -21.17
N LYS A 305 20.48 35.14 -20.39
CA LYS A 305 20.96 35.23 -19.00
C LYS A 305 20.05 34.43 -18.08
N ALA A 306 18.73 34.60 -18.21
CA ALA A 306 17.74 33.94 -17.35
C ALA A 306 17.76 32.42 -17.49
N ILE A 307 17.92 31.88 -18.71
CA ILE A 307 17.94 30.43 -18.96
C ILE A 307 19.08 29.72 -18.23
N LYS A 308 20.24 30.38 -18.07
CA LYS A 308 21.36 29.83 -17.29
C LYS A 308 20.99 29.68 -15.81
N ASN A 309 20.32 30.69 -15.26
CA ASN A 309 19.85 30.64 -13.87
C ASN A 309 18.75 29.61 -13.70
N TYR A 310 17.75 29.61 -14.58
CA TYR A 310 16.65 28.64 -14.60
C TYR A 310 17.17 27.20 -14.61
N ASN A 311 18.09 26.87 -15.53
CA ASN A 311 18.66 25.53 -15.63
C ASN A 311 19.37 25.11 -14.34
N LYS A 312 20.12 26.05 -13.72
CA LYS A 312 20.81 25.80 -12.45
C LYS A 312 19.80 25.54 -11.32
N VAL A 313 18.83 26.45 -11.13
CA VAL A 313 17.80 26.35 -10.09
C VAL A 313 17.00 25.06 -10.26
N ASN A 314 16.55 24.75 -11.47
CA ASN A 314 15.79 23.54 -11.76
C ASN A 314 16.61 22.26 -11.48
N THR A 315 17.91 22.26 -11.80
CA THR A 315 18.78 21.12 -11.49
C THR A 315 18.96 20.93 -9.99
N GLU A 316 19.26 22.00 -9.26
CA GLU A 316 19.45 21.96 -7.81
C GLU A 316 18.16 21.55 -7.08
N MET A 317 17.02 22.07 -7.52
CA MET A 317 15.69 21.72 -7.00
C MET A 317 15.40 20.22 -7.17
N ASN A 318 15.56 19.69 -8.39
CA ASN A 318 15.39 18.26 -8.68
C ASN A 318 16.27 17.37 -7.80
N GLN A 319 17.57 17.69 -7.69
CA GLN A 319 18.51 16.91 -6.89
C GLN A 319 18.18 16.91 -5.40
N ASN A 320 17.76 18.07 -4.86
CA ASN A 320 17.38 18.16 -3.45
C ASN A 320 16.09 17.39 -3.17
N SER A 321 15.09 17.48 -4.06
CA SER A 321 13.82 16.79 -3.90
C SER A 321 13.98 15.27 -4.05
N GLU A 322 14.78 14.80 -5.02
CA GLU A 322 15.14 13.38 -5.15
C GLU A 322 15.86 12.87 -3.89
N LYS A 323 16.84 13.62 -3.38
CA LYS A 323 17.58 13.25 -2.16
C LYS A 323 16.66 13.14 -0.94
N ALA A 324 15.77 14.11 -0.73
CA ALA A 324 14.86 14.12 0.41
C ALA A 324 13.87 12.94 0.33
N LEU A 325 13.32 12.66 -0.86
CA LEU A 325 12.41 11.54 -1.09
C LEU A 325 13.10 10.18 -0.90
N ASN A 326 14.34 10.03 -1.40
CA ASN A 326 15.11 8.81 -1.20
C ASN A 326 15.41 8.55 0.28
N GLN A 327 15.72 9.60 1.05
CA GLN A 327 15.90 9.49 2.50
C GLN A 327 14.62 9.06 3.23
N LEU A 328 13.46 9.59 2.81
CA LEU A 328 12.18 9.17 3.36
C LEU A 328 11.86 7.70 3.00
N ASN A 329 12.09 7.30 1.75
CA ASN A 329 11.89 5.92 1.31
C ASN A 329 12.78 4.93 2.09
N GLU A 330 14.05 5.28 2.31
CA GLU A 330 14.94 4.48 3.16
C GLU A 330 14.48 4.42 4.61
N ALA A 331 13.98 5.53 5.17
CA ALA A 331 13.46 5.58 6.53
C ALA A 331 12.21 4.68 6.67
N ASN A 332 11.30 4.74 5.69
CA ASN A 332 10.13 3.87 5.59
C ASN A 332 10.52 2.38 5.60
N GLU A 333 11.45 1.99 4.73
CA GLU A 333 11.93 0.61 4.64
C GLU A 333 12.59 0.14 5.93
N LYS A 334 13.47 0.96 6.52
CA LYS A 334 14.17 0.63 7.78
C LYS A 334 13.20 0.56 8.95
N PHE A 335 12.20 1.43 8.99
CA PHE A 335 11.17 1.44 10.03
C PHE A 335 10.36 0.14 10.00
N LEU A 336 9.82 -0.24 8.84
CA LEU A 336 9.07 -1.48 8.69
C LEU A 336 9.94 -2.70 9.00
N ALA A 337 11.18 -2.76 8.48
CA ALA A 337 12.14 -3.83 8.75
C ALA A 337 12.48 -3.99 10.23
N LYS A 338 12.56 -2.88 10.97
CA LYS A 338 12.90 -2.88 12.39
C LYS A 338 11.73 -3.33 13.27
N HIS A 339 10.51 -2.89 12.97
CA HIS A 339 9.35 -3.10 13.85
C HIS A 339 8.47 -4.28 13.42
N ILE A 340 8.61 -4.78 12.19
CA ILE A 340 7.96 -6.00 11.70
C ILE A 340 9.04 -7.06 11.44
N PRO A 341 9.18 -8.08 12.30
CA PRO A 341 10.24 -9.07 12.19
C PRO A 341 10.33 -9.71 10.80
N ASN A 342 11.55 -9.83 10.29
CA ASN A 342 11.87 -10.49 9.04
C ASN A 342 12.82 -11.66 9.36
N ASP A 343 12.25 -12.76 9.88
CA ASP A 343 12.87 -14.03 10.35
C ASP A 343 14.38 -14.05 10.65
#